data_AF-A0A1A1YHQ0-F1
#
_entry.id   AF-A0A1A1YHQ0-F1
#
_cell.length_a   1.000
_cell.length_b   1.000
_cell.length_c   1.000
_cell.angle_alpha   90.00
_cell.angle_beta   90.00
_cell.angle_gamma   90.00
#
_symmetry.space_group_name_H-M   'P 1'
#
loop_
_entity.id
_entity.type
_entity.pdbx_description
1 polymer ?
#
loop_
_entity_poly.entity_id
_entity_poly.type
_entity_poly.pdbx_seq_one_letter_code
_entity_poly.pdbx_strand_id
1 'polypeptide(L)'
;MLLGDLGADVIKVERDTGDDTRSWGPPSAQGEATYFWSVNRNKCSVVLDLQNPDDAVAAAALAASADSIHEALALAEQLGLAPQLVVGEGDRAIPQVTSPLKLSATPVTYRLPPPALPNRTATQEVQTI
;
A
#
# COMPACT_ATOMS: atom_id res chain seq x y z
N MET A 1 -0.57 -6.54 6.72
CA MET A 1 0.68 -6.69 7.48
C MET A 1 1.01 -5.36 8.13
N LEU A 2 1.96 -4.54 7.63
CA LEU A 2 2.61 -3.52 8.47
C LEU A 2 1.64 -2.55 9.16
N LEU A 3 0.64 -2.01 8.44
CA LEU A 3 -0.35 -1.12 9.06
C LEU A 3 -1.15 -1.83 10.15
N GLY A 4 -1.62 -3.05 9.90
CA GLY A 4 -2.34 -3.85 10.89
C GLY A 4 -1.46 -4.30 12.07
N ASP A 5 -0.18 -4.59 11.83
CA ASP A 5 0.79 -4.89 12.89
C ASP A 5 1.04 -3.65 13.78
N LEU A 6 0.89 -2.45 13.22
CA LEU A 6 1.00 -1.16 13.91
C LEU A 6 -0.33 -0.67 14.49
N GLY A 7 -1.39 -1.49 14.45
CA GLY A 7 -2.67 -1.22 15.11
C GLY A 7 -3.77 -0.63 14.23
N ALA A 8 -3.56 -0.53 12.90
CA ALA A 8 -4.62 -0.11 11.99
C ALA A 8 -5.66 -1.23 11.80
N ASP A 9 -6.93 -0.83 11.68
CA ASP A 9 -7.99 -1.72 11.22
C ASP A 9 -7.91 -1.85 9.69
N VAL A 10 -7.43 -3.00 9.21
CA VAL A 10 -7.21 -3.23 7.77
C VAL A 10 -8.26 -4.16 7.20
N ILE A 11 -9.08 -3.63 6.30
CA ILE A 11 -10.03 -4.41 5.50
C ILE A 11 -9.41 -4.72 4.14
N LYS A 12 -9.34 -6.00 3.79
CA LYS A 12 -8.89 -6.49 2.49
C LYS A 12 -10.11 -6.88 1.67
N VAL A 13 -10.40 -6.13 0.62
CA VAL A 13 -11.42 -6.49 -0.37
C VAL A 13 -10.83 -7.51 -1.33
N GLU A 14 -11.48 -8.65 -1.48
CA GLU A 14 -11.10 -9.75 -2.37
C GLU A 14 -12.21 -10.08 -3.36
N ARG A 15 -11.82 -10.70 -4.48
CA ARG A 15 -12.77 -11.32 -5.41
C ARG A 15 -13.36 -12.59 -4.77
N ASP A 16 -14.41 -13.13 -5.37
CA ASP A 16 -15.00 -14.42 -5.01
C ASP A 16 -13.99 -15.59 -5.01
N THR A 17 -13.03 -15.53 -5.92
CA THR A 17 -11.89 -16.44 -6.06
C THR A 17 -10.80 -16.23 -5.01
N GLY A 18 -10.88 -15.15 -4.23
CA GLY A 18 -9.88 -14.75 -3.25
C GLY A 18 -8.63 -14.11 -3.85
N ASP A 19 -7.65 -13.84 -2.99
CA ASP A 19 -6.29 -13.44 -3.35
C ASP A 19 -5.50 -14.61 -3.95
N ASP A 20 -4.91 -14.42 -5.12
CA ASP A 20 -4.14 -15.43 -5.85
C ASP A 20 -3.00 -16.02 -5.01
N THR A 21 -2.44 -15.23 -4.08
CA THR A 21 -1.35 -15.65 -3.20
C THR A 21 -1.74 -16.76 -2.23
N ARG A 22 -3.05 -17.01 -2.00
CA ARG A 22 -3.56 -18.18 -1.25
C ARG A 22 -3.10 -19.50 -1.86
N SER A 23 -2.85 -19.52 -3.18
CA SER A 23 -2.42 -20.70 -3.93
C SER A 23 -0.90 -20.83 -4.10
N TRP A 24 -0.11 -19.82 -3.72
CA TRP A 24 1.34 -19.76 -3.95
C TRP A 24 2.16 -20.63 -2.98
N GLY A 25 1.76 -21.89 -2.82
CA GLY A 25 2.50 -22.90 -2.07
C GLY A 25 3.44 -23.72 -2.97
N PRO A 26 4.25 -24.61 -2.39
CA PRO A 26 4.50 -24.84 -0.95
C PRO A 26 5.49 -23.84 -0.29
N PRO A 27 5.52 -23.72 1.06
CA PRO A 27 4.73 -24.50 2.02
C PRO A 27 3.28 -24.02 2.13
N SER A 28 2.40 -24.92 2.55
CA SER A 28 0.99 -24.64 2.83
C SER A 28 0.61 -25.04 4.25
N ALA A 29 -0.33 -24.33 4.83
CA ALA A 29 -0.94 -24.60 6.13
C ALA A 29 -2.45 -24.35 6.03
N GLN A 30 -3.24 -25.26 6.58
CA GLN A 30 -4.70 -25.16 6.60
C GLN A 30 -5.34 -24.95 5.21
N GLY A 31 -4.78 -25.58 4.17
CA GLY A 31 -5.30 -25.48 2.81
C GLY A 31 -4.84 -24.25 2.02
N GLU A 32 -4.04 -23.36 2.59
CA GLU A 32 -3.55 -22.15 1.93
C GLU A 32 -2.02 -22.02 2.03
N ALA A 33 -1.41 -21.27 1.10
CA ALA A 33 0.01 -20.99 1.11
C ALA A 33 0.41 -20.23 2.37
N THR A 34 1.50 -20.65 3.04
CA THR A 34 2.04 -19.90 4.20
C THR A 34 2.47 -18.49 3.81
N TYR A 35 2.78 -18.27 2.53
CA TYR A 35 3.03 -16.94 1.98
C TYR A 35 1.83 -16.00 2.17
N PHE A 36 0.61 -16.45 1.81
CA PHE A 36 -0.62 -15.68 2.01
C PHE A 36 -0.79 -15.29 3.48
N TRP A 37 -0.68 -16.26 4.39
CA TRP A 37 -0.76 -16.03 5.84
C TRP A 37 0.28 -15.01 6.30
N SER A 38 1.51 -15.13 5.80
CA SER A 38 2.60 -14.25 6.20
C SER A 38 2.28 -12.80 5.86
N VAL A 39 1.79 -12.49 4.66
CA VAL A 39 1.58 -11.11 4.17
C VAL A 39 0.18 -10.54 4.43
N ASN A 40 -0.78 -11.38 4.82
CA ASN A 40 -2.17 -10.98 5.06
C ASN A 40 -2.65 -11.12 6.52
N ARG A 41 -1.78 -11.47 7.48
CA ARG A 41 -2.11 -11.34 8.91
C ARG A 41 -2.56 -9.92 9.28
N ASN A 42 -3.33 -9.83 10.36
CA ASN A 42 -3.89 -8.59 10.92
C ASN A 42 -4.76 -7.82 9.90
N LYS A 43 -5.44 -8.56 9.00
CA LYS A 43 -6.45 -8.02 8.10
C LYS A 43 -7.75 -8.80 8.27
N CYS A 44 -8.87 -8.09 8.17
CA CYS A 44 -10.18 -8.71 7.96
C CYS A 44 -10.44 -8.77 6.44
N SER A 45 -10.87 -9.92 5.91
CA SER A 45 -11.17 -10.07 4.49
C SER A 45 -12.67 -9.95 4.25
N VAL A 46 -13.04 -9.22 3.21
CA VAL A 46 -14.42 -9.16 2.69
C VAL A 46 -14.40 -9.49 1.21
N VAL A 47 -15.38 -10.28 0.77
CA VAL A 47 -15.56 -10.61 -0.65
C VAL A 47 -16.57 -9.63 -1.23
N LEU A 48 -16.16 -8.91 -2.27
CA LEU A 48 -17.03 -8.01 -3.04
C LEU A 48 -16.71 -8.16 -4.53
N ASP A 49 -17.73 -8.32 -5.34
CA ASP A 49 -17.61 -8.20 -6.79
C ASP A 49 -17.83 -6.74 -7.20
N LEU A 50 -16.75 -6.02 -7.51
CA LEU A 50 -16.84 -4.60 -7.89
C LEU A 50 -17.53 -4.35 -9.24
N GLN A 51 -17.85 -5.41 -10.00
CA GLN A 51 -18.70 -5.31 -11.19
C GLN A 51 -20.20 -5.37 -10.85
N ASN A 52 -20.56 -5.89 -9.68
CA ASN A 52 -21.93 -5.85 -9.16
C ASN A 52 -22.22 -4.44 -8.58
N PRO A 53 -23.28 -3.74 -9.05
CA PRO A 53 -23.63 -2.42 -8.54
C PRO A 53 -23.85 -2.36 -7.02
N ASP A 54 -24.44 -3.40 -6.42
CA ASP A 54 -24.74 -3.41 -4.97
C ASP A 54 -23.45 -3.53 -4.15
N ASP A 55 -22.53 -4.38 -4.59
CA ASP A 55 -21.21 -4.55 -3.97
C ASP A 55 -20.33 -3.31 -4.20
N ALA A 56 -20.47 -2.63 -5.34
CA ALA A 56 -19.80 -1.36 -5.60
C ALA A 56 -20.27 -0.26 -4.62
N VAL A 57 -21.57 -0.23 -4.28
CA VAL A 57 -22.10 0.67 -3.24
C VAL A 57 -21.51 0.33 -1.87
N ALA A 58 -21.43 -0.95 -1.52
CA ALA A 58 -20.81 -1.39 -0.26
C ALA A 58 -19.31 -1.04 -0.20
N ALA A 59 -18.58 -1.26 -1.30
CA ALA A 59 -17.17 -0.90 -1.42
C ALA A 59 -16.96 0.62 -1.30
N ALA A 60 -17.84 1.43 -1.90
CA ALA A 60 -17.80 2.88 -1.78
C ALA A 60 -18.05 3.33 -0.33
N ALA A 61 -18.98 2.71 0.39
CA ALA A 61 -19.21 2.99 1.80
C ALA A 61 -17.99 2.64 2.67
N LEU A 62 -17.35 1.49 2.42
CA LEU A 62 -16.09 1.12 3.09
C LEU A 62 -14.99 2.14 2.79
N ALA A 63 -14.80 2.50 1.53
CA ALA A 63 -13.80 3.48 1.11
C ALA A 63 -14.04 4.86 1.75
N ALA A 64 -15.29 5.30 1.85
CA ALA A 64 -15.65 6.57 2.47
C ALA A 64 -15.37 6.61 3.99
N SER A 65 -15.24 5.46 4.64
CA SER A 65 -14.90 5.35 6.06
C SER A 65 -13.41 5.14 6.34
N ALA A 66 -12.62 4.85 5.29
CA ALA A 66 -11.20 4.60 5.43
C ALA A 66 -10.40 5.90 5.40
N ASP A 67 -9.32 5.97 6.20
CA ASP A 67 -8.36 7.06 6.10
C ASP A 67 -7.72 7.07 4.71
N SER A 68 -7.67 8.25 4.09
CA SER A 68 -6.97 8.45 2.83
C SER A 68 -5.45 8.45 3.03
N ILE A 69 -4.71 8.14 1.96
CA ILE A 69 -3.24 8.27 1.99
C ILE A 69 -2.82 9.71 2.30
N HIS A 70 -3.59 10.69 1.83
CA HIS A 70 -3.31 12.10 2.12
C HIS A 70 -3.41 12.41 3.62
N GLU A 71 -4.50 11.99 4.27
CA GLU A 71 -4.69 12.16 5.71
C GLU A 71 -3.59 11.44 6.51
N ALA A 72 -3.25 10.21 6.12
CA ALA A 72 -2.17 9.46 6.75
C ALA A 72 -0.81 10.17 6.67
N LEU A 73 -0.48 10.75 5.50
CA LEU A 73 0.76 11.52 5.32
C LEU A 73 0.74 12.84 6.08
N ALA A 74 -0.40 13.55 6.09
CA ALA A 74 -0.56 14.80 6.85
C ALA A 74 -0.39 14.56 8.35
N LEU A 75 -1.00 13.49 8.89
CA LEU A 75 -0.82 13.10 10.29
C LEU A 75 0.63 12.74 10.59
N ALA A 76 1.29 11.97 9.72
CA ALA A 76 2.69 11.61 9.92
C ALA A 76 3.64 12.84 9.91
N GLU A 77 3.33 13.89 9.15
CA GLU A 77 4.04 15.18 9.20
C GLU A 77 3.81 15.87 10.55
N GLN A 78 2.56 15.93 11.03
CA GLN A 78 2.22 16.50 12.35
C GLN A 78 2.93 15.78 13.50
N LEU A 79 3.16 14.47 13.35
CA LEU A 79 3.90 13.64 14.30
C LEU A 79 5.44 13.76 14.16
N GLY A 80 5.93 14.54 13.19
CA GLY A 80 7.36 14.77 12.97
C GLY A 80 8.10 13.59 12.35
N LEU A 81 7.42 12.71 11.60
CA LEU A 81 8.01 11.49 11.04
C LEU A 81 8.72 11.71 9.69
N ALA A 82 8.61 12.92 9.12
CA ALA A 82 9.09 13.26 7.77
C ALA A 82 8.67 12.18 6.74
N PRO A 83 7.35 11.97 6.53
CA PRO A 83 6.80 10.87 5.75
C PRO A 83 7.09 10.97 4.25
N GLN A 84 7.54 12.12 3.75
CA GLN A 84 7.91 12.33 2.37
C GLN A 84 9.28 13.00 2.25
N LEU A 85 10.02 12.66 1.20
CA LEU A 85 11.22 13.37 0.79
C LEU A 85 11.35 13.33 -0.73
N VAL A 86 12.19 14.18 -1.30
CA VAL A 86 12.51 14.17 -2.73
C VAL A 86 13.77 13.34 -2.97
N VAL A 87 13.70 12.38 -3.90
CA VAL A 87 14.84 11.56 -4.33
C VAL A 87 15.19 11.86 -5.77
N GLY A 88 16.48 11.95 -6.07
CA GLY A 88 16.99 12.28 -7.40
C GLY A 88 17.26 13.78 -7.57
N GLU A 89 17.69 14.16 -8.77
CA GLU A 89 18.09 15.53 -9.11
C GLU A 89 17.50 15.96 -10.46
N GLY A 90 17.31 17.26 -10.66
CA GLY A 90 16.75 17.82 -11.90
C GLY A 90 15.42 17.18 -12.28
N ASP A 91 15.26 16.83 -13.55
CA ASP A 91 14.05 16.20 -14.10
C ASP A 91 13.78 14.77 -13.59
N ARG A 92 14.69 14.21 -12.78
CA ARG A 92 14.55 12.90 -12.15
C ARG A 92 14.18 12.99 -10.66
N ALA A 93 14.04 14.20 -10.12
CA ALA A 93 13.63 14.43 -8.75
C ALA A 93 12.14 14.08 -8.57
N ILE A 94 11.83 13.13 -7.69
CA ILE A 94 10.44 12.74 -7.40
C ILE A 94 10.17 12.67 -5.90
N PRO A 95 8.94 12.99 -5.44
CA PRO A 95 8.53 12.73 -4.07
C PRO A 95 8.44 11.22 -3.84
N GLN A 96 8.97 10.75 -2.71
CA GLN A 96 8.90 9.37 -2.28
C GLN A 96 8.47 9.28 -0.82
N VAL A 97 7.61 8.32 -0.51
CA VAL A 97 7.21 8.01 0.87
C VAL A 97 8.38 7.35 1.61
N THR A 98 8.68 7.86 2.79
CA THR A 98 9.76 7.36 3.63
C THR A 98 9.26 6.26 4.56
N SER A 99 10.18 5.44 5.05
CA SER A 99 9.92 4.44 6.07
C SER A 99 9.60 5.17 7.37
N PRO A 100 8.53 4.78 8.08
CA PRO A 100 8.24 5.31 9.42
C PRO A 100 9.28 4.83 10.44
N LEU A 101 10.01 3.73 10.15
CA LEU A 101 11.09 3.24 11.00
C LEU A 101 12.39 4.01 10.73
N LYS A 102 12.92 4.65 11.78
CA LYS A 102 14.25 5.27 11.78
C LYS A 102 15.21 4.42 12.61
N LEU A 103 16.41 4.19 12.10
CA LEU A 103 17.45 3.41 12.78
C LEU A 103 18.62 4.35 13.13
N SER A 104 18.96 4.45 14.41
CA SER A 104 19.99 5.39 14.89
C SER A 104 21.41 4.98 14.45
N ALA A 105 21.71 3.68 14.46
CA ALA A 105 23.02 3.16 14.06
C ALA A 105 23.17 3.02 12.53
N THR A 106 22.06 2.76 11.83
CA THR A 106 22.06 2.49 10.39
C THR A 106 20.95 3.27 9.69
N PRO A 107 21.07 4.61 9.60
CA PRO A 107 20.00 5.46 9.09
C PRO A 107 19.46 4.98 7.74
N VAL A 108 18.12 5.00 7.59
CA VAL A 108 17.47 4.61 6.34
C VAL A 108 17.76 5.68 5.28
N THR A 109 18.42 5.29 4.20
CA THR A 109 18.81 6.20 3.11
C THR A 109 18.04 5.90 1.83
N TYR A 110 17.52 6.94 1.18
CA TYR A 110 16.82 6.89 -0.11
C TYR A 110 17.71 7.52 -1.17
N ARG A 111 18.35 6.70 -1.99
CA ARG A 111 19.43 7.15 -2.88
C ARG A 111 19.03 7.34 -4.33
N LEU A 112 18.13 6.50 -4.83
CA LEU A 112 17.82 6.45 -6.26
C LEU A 112 16.32 6.62 -6.48
N PRO A 113 15.91 7.49 -7.41
CA PRO A 113 14.53 7.50 -7.85
C PRO A 113 14.22 6.14 -8.52
N PRO A 114 12.93 5.74 -8.59
CA PRO A 114 12.49 4.57 -9.33
C PRO A 114 13.11 4.51 -10.73
N PRO A 115 13.39 3.29 -11.23
CA PRO A 115 13.87 3.10 -12.59
C PRO A 115 12.96 3.80 -13.59
N ALA A 116 13.54 4.45 -14.60
CA ALA A 116 12.77 5.00 -15.69
C ALA A 116 12.05 3.86 -16.42
N LEU A 117 10.77 4.06 -16.75
CA LEU A 117 10.08 3.15 -17.67
C LEU A 117 10.68 3.36 -19.07
N PRO A 118 11.01 2.28 -19.80
CA PRO A 118 11.74 2.39 -21.07
C PRO A 118 11.05 3.25 -22.14
N ASN A 119 9.74 3.53 -22.02
CA ASN A 119 8.93 4.21 -23.05
C ASN A 119 8.11 5.41 -22.54
N ARG A 120 8.43 6.02 -21.39
CA ARG A 120 7.69 7.20 -20.89
C ARG A 120 8.53 8.47 -21.07
N THR A 121 8.22 9.28 -22.09
CA THR A 121 8.69 10.67 -22.19
C THR A 121 8.10 11.49 -21.04
N ALA A 122 8.87 12.46 -20.53
CA ALA A 122 8.66 13.17 -19.25
C ALA A 122 7.35 13.97 -19.09
N THR A 123 6.41 13.91 -20.03
CA THR A 123 5.27 14.84 -20.15
C THR A 123 3.87 14.22 -20.01
N GLN A 124 3.74 12.99 -19.51
CA GLN A 124 2.42 12.55 -19.05
C GLN A 124 2.18 13.01 -17.62
N GLU A 125 1.64 14.23 -17.53
CA GLU A 125 1.03 14.81 -16.33
C GLU A 125 0.21 13.74 -15.62
N VAL A 126 0.52 13.55 -14.34
CA VAL A 126 -0.31 12.76 -13.44
C VAL A 126 -1.65 13.50 -13.36
N GLN A 127 -2.68 12.99 -14.02
CA GLN A 127 -4.04 13.40 -13.73
C GLN A 127 -4.31 13.03 -12.28
N THR A 128 -4.34 14.06 -11.42
CA THR A 128 -4.85 13.97 -10.06
C THR A 128 -6.30 13.50 -10.16
N ILE A 129 -6.61 12.40 -9.48
CA ILE A 129 -7.98 11.94 -9.22
C ILE A 129 -8.57 12.84 -8.13
#